data_AF-A0AAV0BK68-F1
#
_entry.id   AF-A0AAV0BK68-F1
#
_cell.length_a   1.000
_cell.length_b   1.000
_cell.length_c   1.000
_cell.angle_alpha   90.00
_cell.angle_beta   90.00
_cell.angle_gamma   90.00
#
_symmetry.space_group_name_H-M   'P 1'
#
loop_
_entity.id
_entity.type
_entity.pdbx_description
1 polymer ?
#
loop_
_entity_poly.entity_id
_entity_poly.type
_entity_poly.pdbx_seq_one_letter_code
_entity_poly.pdbx_strand_id
1 'polypeptide(L)'
;FEFFELPNYLTKVDNTKQCLKNLETALGSPIAFRIGGTTQDRAAYAPNLSVPIKNNLTKNSLVPNNITYGPKYFQIASQLDGPTTIGVNRRENNLNNAIIAVQEALKTVKNLYAIELGNEPEFWGRRSPIAKNSTWNTKTDAKSQILWQKELLRATGAYKLVQAGVYLKNDWSVSKLAQEILAAKMMGHVKSFGRHAYPQSACGKSKTSLPELMSHKNIDRFLSFYAREVKMVNDLKIPYHLSETNSATCGGGGVSPTIGAGLWLIDYTLQALKIGVSRIYFHQGTVGDSPYSFWGNSKVFAPYYGVFFVSSALKRAKHFNILNTSDANIAAYAFYRGSKLLRVLIYNSKYYSSSLSNKKTLKKGVGTKSTNPRPINYFILNGLSKFNYGDVLRLTARDAHIQQINETGPTIGKSQFFASNCSLKAPFQYENVEISNGTLKVQVNAAEAVLISFS
;
A
#
# COMPACT_ATOMS: atom_id res chain seq x y z
N PHE A 1 2.36 8.05 -3.66
CA PHE A 1 2.65 8.51 -5.03
C PHE A 1 4.15 8.60 -5.20
N GLU A 2 4.66 8.15 -6.34
CA GLU A 2 6.01 8.50 -6.78
C GLU A 2 6.12 10.03 -6.91
N PHE A 3 7.23 10.61 -6.48
CA PHE A 3 7.40 12.05 -6.26
C PHE A 3 7.13 12.84 -7.55
N PHE A 4 7.68 12.41 -8.68
CA PHE A 4 7.51 13.14 -9.92
C PHE A 4 6.09 13.07 -10.52
N GLU A 5 5.31 12.06 -10.12
CA GLU A 5 3.98 11.77 -10.70
C GLU A 5 2.82 12.42 -9.95
N LEU A 6 3.05 12.91 -8.72
CA LEU A 6 2.00 13.56 -7.94
C LEU A 6 1.22 14.63 -8.74
N PRO A 7 1.88 15.57 -9.47
CA PRO A 7 1.16 16.54 -10.29
C PRO A 7 0.29 15.89 -11.36
N ASN A 8 0.76 14.84 -12.04
CA ASN A 8 -0.04 14.18 -13.08
C ASN A 8 -1.27 13.50 -12.47
N TYR A 9 -1.10 12.76 -11.37
CA TYR A 9 -2.23 12.12 -10.68
C TYR A 9 -3.30 13.14 -10.26
N LEU A 10 -2.91 14.27 -9.68
CA LEU A 10 -3.88 15.23 -9.12
C LEU A 10 -4.44 16.24 -10.14
N THR A 11 -3.77 16.44 -11.28
CA THR A 11 -4.17 17.47 -12.26
C THR A 11 -4.50 16.96 -13.66
N LYS A 12 -4.12 15.72 -14.01
CA LYS A 12 -4.34 15.15 -15.35
C LYS A 12 -5.09 13.83 -15.36
N VAL A 13 -5.13 13.11 -14.24
CA VAL A 13 -5.87 11.85 -14.12
C VAL A 13 -7.25 12.16 -13.52
N ASP A 14 -8.26 12.29 -14.39
CA ASP A 14 -9.60 12.79 -14.06
C ASP A 14 -10.27 12.04 -12.90
N ASN A 15 -10.03 10.74 -12.79
CA ASN A 15 -10.69 9.88 -11.81
C ASN A 15 -10.01 9.89 -10.42
N THR A 16 -8.84 10.51 -10.26
CA THR A 16 -8.05 10.45 -9.01
C THR A 16 -8.83 10.98 -7.82
N LYS A 17 -9.40 12.20 -7.92
CA LYS A 17 -10.08 12.85 -6.79
C LYS A 17 -11.26 12.00 -6.27
N GLN A 18 -12.05 11.45 -7.18
CA GLN A 18 -13.18 10.61 -6.81
C GLN A 18 -12.74 9.24 -6.28
N CYS A 19 -11.69 8.62 -6.84
CA CYS A 19 -11.15 7.38 -6.28
C CYS A 19 -10.64 7.57 -4.84
N LEU A 20 -9.94 8.68 -4.56
CA LEU A 20 -9.51 9.02 -3.21
C LEU A 20 -10.71 9.20 -2.26
N LYS A 21 -11.70 10.00 -2.66
CA LYS A 21 -12.93 10.23 -1.89
C LYS A 21 -13.71 8.95 -1.59
N ASN A 22 -13.75 8.01 -2.53
CA ASN A 22 -14.37 6.70 -2.33
C ASN A 22 -13.63 5.89 -1.25
N LEU A 23 -12.30 5.88 -1.25
CA LEU A 23 -11.50 5.19 -0.23
C LEU A 23 -11.70 5.82 1.16
N GLU A 24 -11.75 7.15 1.24
CA GLU A 24 -12.04 7.86 2.49
C GLU A 24 -13.45 7.57 2.99
N THR A 25 -14.42 7.48 2.09
CA THR A 25 -15.81 7.10 2.41
C THR A 25 -15.90 5.64 2.89
N ALA A 26 -15.15 4.75 2.25
CA ALA A 26 -15.04 3.34 2.62
C ALA A 26 -14.40 3.19 4.00
N LEU A 27 -13.30 3.90 4.28
CA LEU A 27 -12.63 3.90 5.58
C LEU A 27 -13.42 4.66 6.67
N GLY A 28 -14.21 5.65 6.27
CA GLY A 28 -14.89 6.59 7.17
C GLY A 28 -13.98 7.66 7.78
N SER A 29 -12.81 7.92 7.18
CA SER A 29 -11.87 8.96 7.58
C SER A 29 -10.93 9.33 6.42
N PRO A 30 -10.28 10.51 6.45
CA PRO A 30 -9.22 10.84 5.50
C PRO A 30 -8.12 9.76 5.47
N ILE A 31 -7.57 9.46 4.30
CA ILE A 31 -6.48 8.48 4.15
C ILE A 31 -5.12 9.19 4.23
N ALA A 32 -4.09 8.48 4.69
CA ALA A 32 -2.74 9.04 4.76
C ALA A 32 -2.03 8.95 3.40
N PHE A 33 -1.21 9.96 3.09
CA PHE A 33 -0.43 10.02 1.85
C PHE A 33 1.07 10.00 2.12
N ARG A 34 1.81 9.38 1.21
CA ARG A 34 3.27 9.45 1.13
C ARG A 34 3.66 9.81 -0.30
N ILE A 35 4.44 10.87 -0.43
CA ILE A 35 4.95 11.41 -1.69
C ILE A 35 6.47 11.23 -1.63
N GLY A 36 7.00 10.35 -2.47
CA GLY A 36 8.42 10.02 -2.39
C GLY A 36 8.88 9.03 -3.45
N GLY A 37 9.66 8.03 -3.06
CA GLY A 37 10.21 7.05 -4.00
C GLY A 37 11.53 7.50 -4.61
N THR A 38 12.01 6.76 -5.60
CA THR A 38 13.36 6.97 -6.17
C THR A 38 13.56 8.38 -6.71
N THR A 39 12.51 9.00 -7.24
CA THR A 39 12.60 10.32 -7.86
C THR A 39 12.77 11.47 -6.88
N GLN A 40 12.46 11.29 -5.59
CA GLN A 40 12.74 12.33 -4.60
C GLN A 40 14.24 12.59 -4.45
N ASP A 41 15.07 11.55 -4.60
CA ASP A 41 16.54 11.66 -4.56
C ASP A 41 17.15 12.25 -5.84
N ARG A 42 16.31 12.60 -6.81
CA ARG A 42 16.68 13.21 -8.09
C ARG A 42 16.08 14.60 -8.25
N ALA A 43 15.40 15.09 -7.22
CA ALA A 43 14.64 16.33 -7.24
C ALA A 43 15.40 17.45 -6.54
N ALA A 44 15.53 18.60 -7.22
CA ALA A 44 16.05 19.84 -6.66
C ALA A 44 14.94 20.89 -6.60
N TYR A 45 14.80 21.56 -5.45
CA TYR A 45 13.80 22.61 -5.29
C TYR A 45 14.27 23.92 -5.94
N ALA A 46 13.39 24.57 -6.68
CA ALA A 46 13.62 25.88 -7.28
C ALA A 46 12.49 26.84 -6.88
N PRO A 47 12.76 27.83 -5.99
CA PRO A 47 11.73 28.74 -5.47
C PRO A 47 10.99 29.53 -6.56
N ASN A 48 11.66 29.80 -7.67
CA ASN A 48 11.15 30.64 -8.76
C ASN A 48 10.54 29.82 -9.91
N LEU A 49 10.44 28.49 -9.78
CA LEU A 49 9.87 27.65 -10.84
C LEU A 49 8.37 27.89 -10.96
N SER A 50 7.93 28.35 -12.14
CA SER A 50 6.54 28.71 -12.43
C SER A 50 5.60 27.54 -12.70
N VAL A 51 6.15 26.34 -12.88
CA VAL A 51 5.44 25.05 -13.04
C VAL A 51 5.67 24.18 -11.80
N PRO A 52 4.75 23.24 -11.46
CA PRO A 52 4.95 22.39 -10.29
C PRO A 52 6.21 21.53 -10.39
N ILE A 53 6.51 21.01 -11.57
CA ILE A 53 7.64 20.14 -11.81
C ILE A 53 8.15 20.27 -13.25
N LYS A 54 9.46 20.18 -13.43
CA LYS A 54 10.16 20.02 -14.70
C LYS A 54 10.99 18.75 -14.64
N ASN A 55 10.82 17.87 -15.60
CA ASN A 55 11.60 16.65 -15.73
C ASN A 55 11.68 16.26 -17.21
N ASN A 56 12.64 15.41 -17.54
CA ASN A 56 12.74 14.77 -18.86
C ASN A 56 12.70 13.25 -18.66
N LEU A 57 11.55 12.64 -18.92
CA LEU A 57 11.41 11.20 -18.96
C LEU A 57 11.85 10.69 -20.34
N THR A 58 12.90 9.88 -20.38
CA THR A 58 13.36 9.24 -21.62
C THR A 58 12.52 8.01 -21.93
N LYS A 59 12.32 7.67 -23.21
CA LYS A 59 11.50 6.53 -23.67
C LYS A 59 11.80 5.17 -23.01
N ASN A 60 13.04 4.95 -22.55
CA ASN A 60 13.48 3.67 -21.94
C ASN A 60 13.56 3.70 -20.40
N SER A 61 13.13 4.78 -19.76
CA SER A 61 13.17 4.91 -18.30
C SER A 61 11.75 4.92 -17.74
N LEU A 62 11.52 4.18 -16.66
CA LEU A 62 10.25 4.23 -15.92
C LEU A 62 10.07 5.56 -15.19
N VAL A 63 11.18 6.19 -14.78
CA VAL A 63 11.21 7.41 -13.99
C VAL A 63 12.34 8.35 -14.45
N PRO A 64 12.18 9.69 -14.34
CA PRO A 64 13.19 10.64 -14.83
C PRO A 64 14.45 10.63 -13.95
N ASN A 65 15.60 11.00 -14.55
CA ASN A 65 16.90 11.03 -13.88
C ASN A 65 17.24 12.36 -13.20
N ASN A 66 16.61 13.46 -13.65
CA ASN A 66 16.78 14.79 -13.06
C ASN A 66 15.43 15.51 -13.02
N ILE A 67 15.13 16.12 -11.89
CA ILE A 67 13.87 16.80 -11.62
C ILE A 67 14.14 18.14 -10.96
N THR A 68 13.39 19.15 -11.39
CA THR A 68 13.26 20.41 -10.66
C THR A 68 11.81 20.60 -10.26
N TYR A 69 11.54 20.98 -9.02
CA TYR A 69 10.18 21.23 -8.53
C TYR A 69 10.10 22.58 -7.82
N GLY A 70 8.91 23.17 -7.77
CA GLY A 70 8.70 24.53 -7.27
C GLY A 70 7.50 24.66 -6.33
N PRO A 71 7.15 25.88 -5.90
CA PRO A 71 6.06 26.12 -4.94
C PRO A 71 4.72 25.48 -5.33
N LYS A 72 4.37 25.48 -6.63
CA LYS A 72 3.14 24.85 -7.15
C LYS A 72 3.06 23.35 -6.87
N TYR A 73 4.19 22.67 -6.66
CA TYR A 73 4.20 21.27 -6.23
C TYR A 73 3.54 21.10 -4.87
N PHE A 74 3.90 21.95 -3.90
CA PHE A 74 3.32 21.93 -2.56
C PHE A 74 1.86 22.39 -2.56
N GLN A 75 1.48 23.31 -3.44
CA GLN A 75 0.06 23.68 -3.64
C GLN A 75 -0.79 22.53 -4.20
N ILE A 76 -0.20 21.65 -5.00
CA ILE A 76 -0.86 20.42 -5.45
C ILE A 76 -0.94 19.42 -4.29
N ALA A 77 0.16 19.22 -3.57
CA ALA A 77 0.18 18.33 -2.40
C ALA A 77 -0.82 18.76 -1.31
N SER A 78 -1.05 20.06 -1.13
CA SER A 78 -2.02 20.58 -0.15
C SER A 78 -3.49 20.31 -0.51
N GLN A 79 -3.78 19.76 -1.70
CA GLN A 79 -5.13 19.31 -2.07
C GLN A 79 -5.47 17.92 -1.52
N LEU A 80 -4.48 17.21 -0.96
CA LEU A 80 -4.71 15.94 -0.28
C LEU A 80 -5.32 16.23 1.09
N ASP A 81 -6.40 15.57 1.48
CA ASP A 81 -7.13 15.90 2.71
C ASP A 81 -6.48 15.31 3.98
N GLY A 82 -5.85 14.15 3.86
CA GLY A 82 -5.28 13.42 5.01
C GLY A 82 -3.79 13.62 5.27
N PRO A 83 -3.27 13.06 6.38
CA PRO A 83 -1.89 13.26 6.82
C PRO A 83 -0.88 12.92 5.72
N THR A 84 -0.06 13.89 5.33
CA THR A 84 0.81 13.79 4.14
C THR A 84 2.28 13.78 4.53
N THR A 85 3.01 12.74 4.11
CA THR A 85 4.48 12.65 4.24
C THR A 85 5.12 13.01 2.91
N ILE A 86 6.11 13.91 2.92
CA ILE A 86 6.78 14.40 1.70
C ILE A 86 8.28 14.14 1.78
N GLY A 87 8.84 13.55 0.73
CA GLY A 87 10.28 13.36 0.62
C GLY A 87 11.06 14.59 0.18
N VAL A 88 12.30 14.70 0.65
CA VAL A 88 13.29 15.66 0.17
C VAL A 88 14.62 14.96 -0.13
N ASN A 89 15.40 15.57 -1.00
CA ASN A 89 16.61 14.97 -1.54
C ASN A 89 17.80 15.07 -0.57
N ARG A 90 18.11 13.97 0.13
CA ARG A 90 19.34 13.87 0.92
C ARG A 90 20.53 13.37 0.09
N ARG A 91 20.29 12.55 -0.93
CA ARG A 91 21.32 11.91 -1.76
C ARG A 91 22.29 12.92 -2.42
N GLU A 92 21.77 14.05 -2.89
CA GLU A 92 22.54 15.10 -3.56
C GLU A 92 23.32 16.00 -2.61
N ASN A 93 23.26 15.76 -1.29
CA ASN A 93 24.03 16.47 -0.26
C ASN A 93 23.84 18.00 -0.25
N ASN A 94 22.67 18.49 -0.66
CA ASN A 94 22.35 19.91 -0.64
C ASN A 94 21.34 20.22 0.47
N LEU A 95 21.86 20.35 1.69
CA LEU A 95 21.03 20.58 2.88
C LEU A 95 20.25 21.90 2.80
N ASN A 96 20.87 22.98 2.30
CA ASN A 96 20.18 24.27 2.15
C ASN A 96 18.98 24.17 1.20
N ASN A 97 19.11 23.44 0.08
CA ASN A 97 17.98 23.22 -0.83
C ASN A 97 16.84 22.47 -0.14
N ALA A 98 17.15 21.43 0.64
CA ALA A 98 16.15 20.69 1.40
C ALA A 98 15.48 21.55 2.48
N ILE A 99 16.24 22.40 3.19
CA ILE A 99 15.69 23.34 4.19
C ILE A 99 14.66 24.26 3.54
N ILE A 100 15.01 24.91 2.41
CA ILE A 100 14.11 25.83 1.72
C ILE A 100 12.85 25.10 1.22
N ALA A 101 13.00 23.88 0.69
CA ALA A 101 11.87 23.06 0.27
C ALA A 101 10.93 22.71 1.44
N VAL A 102 11.50 22.34 2.60
CA VAL A 102 10.70 22.02 3.80
C VAL A 102 10.03 23.26 4.37
N GLN A 103 10.67 24.43 4.34
CA GLN A 103 10.03 25.69 4.75
C GLN A 103 8.79 25.98 3.89
N GLU A 104 8.87 25.80 2.57
CA GLU A 104 7.70 25.94 1.69
C GLU A 104 6.63 24.87 1.98
N ALA A 105 7.05 23.61 2.22
CA ALA A 105 6.13 22.54 2.60
C ALA A 105 5.35 22.86 3.89
N LEU A 106 6.04 23.32 4.93
CA LEU A 106 5.46 23.73 6.21
C LEU A 106 4.48 24.90 6.06
N LYS A 107 4.81 25.84 5.18
CA LYS A 107 3.94 26.99 4.87
C LYS A 107 2.66 26.55 4.16
N THR A 108 2.77 25.67 3.17
CA THR A 108 1.73 25.41 2.17
C THR A 108 0.89 24.17 2.48
N VAL A 109 1.47 23.09 2.99
CA VAL A 109 0.79 21.80 3.23
C VAL A 109 0.35 21.70 4.70
N LYS A 110 -0.90 22.08 4.98
CA LYS A 110 -1.41 22.21 6.37
C LYS A 110 -1.50 20.89 7.14
N ASN A 111 -1.65 19.77 6.43
CA ASN A 111 -1.68 18.42 6.99
C ASN A 111 -0.35 17.67 6.79
N LEU A 112 0.76 18.40 6.67
CA LEU A 112 2.10 17.81 6.65
C LEU A 112 2.32 16.98 7.93
N TYR A 113 2.47 15.68 7.75
CA TYR A 113 2.66 14.73 8.82
C TYR A 113 4.14 14.51 9.14
N ALA A 114 4.95 14.31 8.10
CA ALA A 114 6.38 14.06 8.22
C ALA A 114 7.15 14.42 6.94
N ILE A 115 8.47 14.52 7.05
CA ILE A 115 9.41 14.62 5.94
C ILE A 115 10.29 13.37 5.88
N GLU A 116 10.49 12.81 4.68
CA GLU A 116 11.48 11.74 4.44
C GLU A 116 12.79 12.34 3.92
N LEU A 117 13.92 11.93 4.51
CA LEU A 117 15.25 12.40 4.14
C LEU A 117 15.92 11.41 3.18
N GLY A 118 15.47 11.43 1.93
CA GLY A 118 15.89 10.50 0.88
C GLY A 118 15.21 9.13 0.93
N ASN A 119 15.41 8.32 -0.12
CA ASN A 119 14.70 7.08 -0.37
C ASN A 119 15.66 5.91 -0.58
N GLU A 120 15.50 4.83 0.17
CA GLU A 120 16.29 3.60 0.06
C GLU A 120 17.82 3.88 -0.04
N PRO A 121 18.40 4.55 0.97
CA PRO A 121 19.80 4.93 0.97
C PRO A 121 20.78 3.77 0.82
N GLU A 122 20.35 2.53 1.03
CA GLU A 122 21.15 1.34 0.76
C GLU A 122 21.51 1.11 -0.73
N PHE A 123 20.85 1.84 -1.64
CA PHE A 123 21.19 1.87 -3.07
C PHE A 123 22.08 3.06 -3.45
N TRP A 124 22.40 3.95 -2.50
CA TRP A 124 23.32 5.03 -2.76
C TRP A 124 24.75 4.49 -2.77
N GLY A 125 25.43 4.64 -3.90
CA GLY A 125 26.82 4.24 -4.04
C GLY A 125 27.78 5.26 -3.40
N ARG A 126 29.05 4.87 -3.24
CA ARG A 126 30.16 5.73 -2.79
C ARG A 126 30.30 7.05 -3.58
N ARG A 127 29.88 7.05 -4.84
CA ARG A 127 29.90 8.23 -5.73
C ARG A 127 28.70 9.17 -5.56
N SER A 128 27.70 8.79 -4.75
CA SER A 128 26.62 9.74 -4.42
C SER A 128 27.22 10.95 -3.70
N PRO A 129 26.75 12.18 -3.97
CA PRO A 129 27.29 13.38 -3.32
C PRO A 129 27.30 13.32 -1.79
N ILE A 130 26.27 12.69 -1.18
CA ILE A 130 26.18 12.52 0.29
C ILE A 130 27.25 11.60 0.86
N ALA A 131 27.70 10.60 0.08
CA ALA A 131 28.74 9.69 0.50
C ALA A 131 30.16 10.28 0.35
N LYS A 132 30.34 11.36 -0.43
CA LYS A 132 31.64 12.06 -0.60
C LYS A 132 32.81 11.13 -0.90
N ASN A 133 32.62 10.18 -1.82
CA ASN A 133 33.61 9.15 -2.15
C ASN A 133 34.07 8.28 -0.96
N SER A 134 33.30 8.23 0.13
CA SER A 134 33.56 7.39 1.31
C SER A 134 32.69 6.14 1.31
N THR A 135 33.09 5.15 2.12
CA THR A 135 32.29 3.93 2.33
C THR A 135 30.86 4.30 2.77
N TRP A 136 29.86 3.74 2.09
CA TRP A 136 28.45 3.94 2.40
C TRP A 136 27.83 2.63 2.89
N ASN A 137 27.39 2.63 4.15
CA ASN A 137 26.77 1.50 4.84
C ASN A 137 25.77 2.00 5.90
N THR A 138 25.14 1.08 6.62
CA THR A 138 24.14 1.39 7.67
C THR A 138 24.64 2.38 8.72
N LYS A 139 25.92 2.28 9.13
CA LYS A 139 26.50 3.16 10.15
C LYS A 139 26.76 4.57 9.63
N THR A 140 27.29 4.70 8.41
CA THR A 140 27.51 6.02 7.81
C THR A 140 26.20 6.70 7.42
N ASP A 141 25.21 5.93 6.96
CA ASP A 141 23.87 6.45 6.72
C ASP A 141 23.20 6.92 8.00
N ALA A 142 23.22 6.13 9.08
CA ALA A 142 22.64 6.53 10.36
C ALA A 142 23.22 7.87 10.86
N LYS A 143 24.55 8.03 10.79
CA LYS A 143 25.22 9.31 11.10
C LYS A 143 24.75 10.45 10.19
N SER A 144 24.66 10.20 8.89
CA SER A 144 24.18 11.18 7.91
C SER A 144 22.73 11.60 8.19
N GLN A 145 21.85 10.63 8.47
CA GLN A 145 20.45 10.90 8.76
C GLN A 145 20.27 11.69 10.06
N ILE A 146 20.99 11.30 11.13
CA ILE A 146 20.99 12.01 12.42
C ILE A 146 21.46 13.46 12.27
N LEU A 147 22.49 13.70 11.45
CA LEU A 147 22.96 15.05 11.16
C LEU A 147 21.88 15.84 10.39
N TRP A 148 21.36 15.29 9.30
CA TRP A 148 20.37 15.97 8.46
C TRP A 148 19.10 16.30 9.22
N GLN A 149 18.55 15.38 10.02
CA GLN A 149 17.35 15.66 10.82
C GLN A 149 17.59 16.77 11.84
N LYS A 150 18.76 16.80 12.50
CA LYS A 150 19.11 17.83 13.49
C LYS A 150 19.19 19.19 12.82
N GLU A 151 19.97 19.28 11.74
CA GLU A 151 20.23 20.54 11.06
C GLU A 151 18.99 21.11 10.38
N LEU A 152 18.21 20.25 9.73
CA LEU A 152 16.97 20.64 9.05
C LEU A 152 15.91 21.13 10.03
N LEU A 153 15.66 20.42 11.13
CA LEU A 153 14.67 20.84 12.12
C LEU A 153 15.12 22.10 12.86
N ARG A 154 16.43 22.25 13.15
CA ARG A 154 16.98 23.50 13.71
C ARG A 154 16.72 24.69 12.79
N ALA A 155 16.99 24.57 11.49
CA ALA A 155 16.85 25.67 10.53
C ALA A 155 15.38 26.01 10.20
N THR A 156 14.48 25.03 10.27
CA THR A 156 13.06 25.21 9.99
C THR A 156 12.23 25.59 11.23
N GLY A 157 12.79 25.40 12.43
CA GLY A 157 12.06 25.51 13.70
C GLY A 157 11.03 24.38 13.91
N ALA A 158 11.00 23.37 13.04
CA ALA A 158 10.07 22.27 13.13
C ALA A 158 10.44 21.30 14.26
N TYR A 159 9.42 20.70 14.88
CA TYR A 159 9.58 19.71 15.94
C TYR A 159 9.03 18.36 15.49
N LYS A 160 9.76 17.28 15.78
CA LYS A 160 9.33 15.89 15.57
C LYS A 160 8.66 15.66 14.21
N LEU A 161 9.38 15.96 13.13
CA LEU A 161 8.85 15.96 11.75
C LEU A 161 9.44 14.84 10.87
N VAL A 162 10.50 14.15 11.27
CA VAL A 162 11.19 13.22 10.35
C VAL A 162 10.57 11.82 10.34
N GLN A 163 10.28 11.28 9.15
CA GLN A 163 10.13 9.85 8.94
C GLN A 163 11.50 9.25 8.64
N ALA A 164 12.02 8.48 9.59
CA ALA A 164 13.38 7.95 9.60
C ALA A 164 13.48 6.56 8.92
N GLY A 165 14.61 6.26 8.27
CA GLY A 165 14.89 4.96 7.67
C GLY A 165 14.59 4.95 6.18
N VAL A 166 13.39 4.51 5.80
CA VAL A 166 12.96 4.39 4.40
C VAL A 166 13.83 3.37 3.65
N TYR A 167 14.09 2.23 4.30
CA TYR A 167 14.94 1.15 3.80
C TYR A 167 14.10 0.03 3.14
N LEU A 168 14.61 -0.62 2.11
CA LEU A 168 14.07 -1.84 1.48
C LEU A 168 14.91 -3.10 1.76
N LYS A 169 16.25 -3.04 1.66
CA LYS A 169 17.08 -4.26 1.80
C LYS A 169 17.06 -4.82 3.22
N ASN A 170 17.09 -6.15 3.35
CA ASN A 170 16.96 -6.87 4.62
C ASN A 170 18.13 -6.68 5.60
N ASP A 171 19.33 -6.36 5.10
CA ASP A 171 20.51 -6.06 5.92
C ASP A 171 20.48 -4.63 6.52
N TRP A 172 19.56 -3.79 6.05
CA TRP A 172 19.31 -2.45 6.58
C TRP A 172 18.11 -2.47 7.52
N SER A 173 18.36 -2.21 8.80
CA SER A 173 17.36 -2.33 9.85
C SER A 173 17.00 -0.98 10.45
N VAL A 174 15.70 -0.69 10.45
CA VAL A 174 15.09 0.41 11.18
C VAL A 174 15.37 0.29 12.68
N SER A 175 15.38 -0.92 13.23
CA SER A 175 15.67 -1.13 14.65
C SER A 175 17.09 -0.67 15.03
N LYS A 176 18.10 -1.02 14.22
CA LYS A 176 19.47 -0.56 14.44
C LYS A 176 19.59 0.95 14.31
N LEU A 177 18.95 1.54 13.29
CA LEU A 177 18.89 2.99 13.14
C LEU A 177 18.23 3.66 14.36
N ALA A 178 17.14 3.11 14.88
CA ALA A 178 16.46 3.66 16.06
C ALA A 178 17.39 3.66 17.30
N GLN A 179 18.21 2.62 17.47
CA GLN A 179 19.21 2.57 18.54
C GLN A 179 20.30 3.64 18.37
N GLU A 180 20.80 3.86 17.15
CA GLU A 180 21.77 4.94 16.85
C GLU A 180 21.18 6.32 17.13
N ILE A 181 19.92 6.56 16.72
CA ILE A 181 19.21 7.83 16.99
C ILE A 181 18.99 8.03 18.49
N LEU A 182 18.66 6.96 19.22
CA LEU A 182 18.49 7.00 20.67
C LEU A 182 19.81 7.31 21.38
N ALA A 183 20.90 6.64 20.99
CA ALA A 183 22.24 6.89 21.52
C ALA A 183 22.70 8.34 21.27
N ALA A 184 22.35 8.91 20.11
CA ALA A 184 22.60 10.30 19.79
C ALA A 184 21.67 11.30 20.52
N LYS A 185 20.70 10.83 21.33
CA LYS A 185 19.66 11.65 21.97
C LYS A 185 18.82 12.47 20.98
N MET A 186 18.60 11.95 19.78
CA MET A 186 17.90 12.65 18.70
C MET A 186 16.49 12.12 18.42
N MET A 187 15.96 11.21 19.26
CA MET A 187 14.64 10.60 19.05
C MET A 187 13.50 11.61 18.99
N GLY A 188 13.63 12.76 19.67
CA GLY A 188 12.64 13.86 19.62
C GLY A 188 12.44 14.49 18.24
N HIS A 189 13.32 14.22 17.28
CA HIS A 189 13.19 14.68 15.88
C HIS A 189 12.35 13.73 15.02
N VAL A 190 12.14 12.49 15.47
CA VAL A 190 11.52 11.41 14.69
C VAL A 190 10.01 11.37 14.93
N LYS A 191 9.23 11.58 13.87
CA LYS A 191 7.77 11.43 13.87
C LYS A 191 7.35 9.97 13.75
N SER A 192 8.01 9.23 12.86
CA SER A 192 7.72 7.85 12.51
C SER A 192 8.98 7.17 11.96
N PHE A 193 8.98 5.85 11.89
CA PHE A 193 9.95 5.11 11.10
C PHE A 193 9.29 4.50 9.87
N GLY A 194 10.00 4.53 8.74
CA GLY A 194 9.54 3.97 7.47
C GLY A 194 10.38 2.75 7.05
N ARG A 195 9.69 1.73 6.53
CA ARG A 195 10.29 0.55 5.88
C ARG A 195 9.56 0.25 4.58
N HIS A 196 10.30 -0.16 3.56
CA HIS A 196 9.75 -0.65 2.33
C HIS A 196 9.62 -2.18 2.37
N ALA A 197 8.54 -2.71 1.82
CA ALA A 197 8.28 -4.14 1.86
C ALA A 197 7.58 -4.61 0.59
N TYR A 198 8.26 -5.41 -0.23
CA TYR A 198 7.69 -6.03 -1.42
C TYR A 198 7.93 -7.54 -1.34
N PRO A 199 6.88 -8.38 -1.40
CA PRO A 199 7.04 -9.83 -1.24
C PRO A 199 7.63 -10.49 -2.49
N GLN A 200 7.57 -9.83 -3.65
CA GLN A 200 8.11 -10.34 -4.91
C GLN A 200 8.86 -9.25 -5.68
N SER A 201 9.56 -9.64 -6.75
CA SER A 201 10.26 -8.73 -7.64
C SER A 201 9.87 -8.99 -9.09
N ALA A 202 9.55 -7.93 -9.84
CA ALA A 202 9.40 -7.97 -11.29
C ALA A 202 10.66 -7.43 -12.01
N CYS A 203 11.76 -7.20 -11.28
CA CYS A 203 12.98 -6.64 -11.84
C CYS A 203 13.79 -7.69 -12.61
N GLY A 204 14.35 -7.30 -13.75
CA GLY A 204 15.30 -8.12 -14.52
C GLY A 204 14.72 -9.49 -14.91
N LYS A 205 15.38 -10.57 -14.46
CA LYS A 205 14.98 -11.97 -14.75
C LYS A 205 14.09 -12.59 -13.65
N SER A 206 13.70 -11.82 -12.64
CA SER A 206 12.84 -12.31 -11.54
C SER A 206 11.48 -12.76 -12.08
N LYS A 207 10.89 -13.78 -11.45
CA LYS A 207 9.56 -14.28 -11.79
C LYS A 207 8.61 -14.04 -10.63
N THR A 208 7.43 -13.54 -10.94
CA THR A 208 6.33 -13.38 -9.98
C THR A 208 5.42 -14.61 -9.99
N SER A 209 4.79 -14.90 -8.86
CA SER A 209 3.90 -16.05 -8.67
C SER A 209 2.63 -15.62 -7.96
N LEU A 210 1.50 -15.62 -8.67
CA LEU A 210 0.21 -15.22 -8.11
C LEU A 210 -0.28 -16.18 -7.00
N PRO A 211 -0.16 -17.52 -7.14
CA PRO A 211 -0.51 -18.43 -6.04
C PRO A 211 0.30 -18.18 -4.78
N GLU A 212 1.61 -17.92 -4.91
CA GLU A 212 2.47 -17.63 -3.76
C GLU A 212 2.16 -16.27 -3.14
N LEU A 213 1.84 -15.26 -3.96
CA LEU A 213 1.45 -13.93 -3.50
C LEU A 213 0.19 -14.01 -2.64
N MET A 214 -0.84 -14.70 -3.12
CA MET A 214 -2.14 -14.77 -2.46
C MET A 214 -2.14 -15.58 -1.17
N SER A 215 -1.26 -16.58 -1.04
CA SER A 215 -1.28 -17.53 0.08
C SER A 215 -1.23 -16.82 1.45
N HIS A 216 -2.28 -17.00 2.26
CA HIS A 216 -2.38 -16.46 3.62
C HIS A 216 -1.13 -16.79 4.47
N LYS A 217 -0.67 -18.05 4.41
CA LYS A 217 0.56 -18.51 5.09
C LYS A 217 1.81 -17.78 4.62
N ASN A 218 1.93 -17.47 3.33
CA ASN A 218 3.11 -16.76 2.82
C ASN A 218 3.07 -15.28 3.21
N ILE A 219 1.88 -14.68 3.24
CA ILE A 219 1.68 -13.31 3.74
C ILE A 219 2.08 -13.21 5.22
N ASP A 220 1.60 -14.11 6.07
CA ASP A 220 1.94 -14.15 7.51
C ASP A 220 3.46 -14.31 7.71
N ARG A 221 4.07 -15.25 6.97
CA ARG A 221 5.51 -15.49 7.03
C ARG A 221 6.32 -14.27 6.58
N PHE A 222 5.94 -13.62 5.49
CA PHE A 222 6.63 -12.44 4.97
C PHE A 222 6.55 -11.28 5.96
N LEU A 223 5.37 -11.01 6.53
CA LEU A 223 5.20 -9.90 7.47
C LEU A 223 5.81 -10.20 8.85
N SER A 224 5.82 -11.45 9.29
CA SER A 224 6.46 -11.86 10.55
C SER A 224 7.96 -11.54 10.60
N PHE A 225 8.63 -11.42 9.45
CA PHE A 225 10.02 -10.94 9.36
C PHE A 225 10.19 -9.56 10.03
N TYR A 226 9.20 -8.68 9.92
CA TYR A 226 9.25 -7.31 10.46
C TYR A 226 8.77 -7.23 11.92
N ALA A 227 8.13 -8.25 12.47
CA ALA A 227 7.41 -8.17 13.75
C ALA A 227 8.31 -7.72 14.92
N ARG A 228 9.55 -8.24 14.99
CA ARG A 228 10.51 -7.85 16.03
C ARG A 228 10.91 -6.37 15.90
N GLU A 229 11.17 -5.93 14.68
CA GLU A 229 11.56 -4.54 14.39
C GLU A 229 10.41 -3.57 14.69
N VAL A 230 9.19 -3.91 14.27
CA VAL A 230 7.97 -3.15 14.57
C VAL A 230 7.75 -3.03 16.07
N LYS A 231 7.83 -4.16 16.81
CA LYS A 231 7.67 -4.15 18.26
C LYS A 231 8.67 -3.22 18.93
N MET A 232 9.96 -3.34 18.58
CA MET A 232 11.01 -2.56 19.21
C MET A 232 10.83 -1.05 19.00
N VAL A 233 10.42 -0.64 17.79
CA VAL A 233 10.12 0.76 17.49
C VAL A 233 8.88 1.26 18.23
N ASN A 234 7.82 0.45 18.29
CA ASN A 234 6.60 0.78 19.01
C ASN A 234 6.82 0.89 20.53
N ASP A 235 7.72 0.10 21.11
CA ASP A 235 8.12 0.19 22.53
C ASP A 235 8.73 1.58 22.85
N LEU A 236 9.38 2.21 21.87
CA LEU A 236 9.88 3.60 21.94
C LEU A 236 8.79 4.66 21.73
N LYS A 237 7.52 4.26 21.60
CA LYS A 237 6.35 5.13 21.36
C LYS A 237 6.45 5.96 20.07
N ILE A 238 7.17 5.45 19.07
CA ILE A 238 7.22 6.00 17.72
C ILE A 238 6.50 5.04 16.78
N PRO A 239 5.57 5.50 15.92
CA PRO A 239 4.88 4.61 14.99
C PRO A 239 5.81 4.07 13.91
N TYR A 240 5.61 2.80 13.57
CA TYR A 240 6.25 2.14 12.43
C TYR A 240 5.32 2.09 11.23
N HIS A 241 5.81 2.49 10.07
CA HIS A 241 5.08 2.49 8.81
C HIS A 241 5.74 1.56 7.79
N LEU A 242 4.91 0.83 7.05
CA LEU A 242 5.32 0.34 5.73
C LEU A 242 5.20 1.53 4.76
N SER A 243 6.26 2.35 4.70
CA SER A 243 6.31 3.63 4.00
C SER A 243 6.29 3.52 2.48
N GLU A 244 6.56 2.32 1.95
CA GLU A 244 6.31 1.95 0.56
C GLU A 244 6.15 0.43 0.44
N THR A 245 5.11 -0.03 -0.25
CA THR A 245 4.90 -1.45 -0.47
C THR A 245 4.05 -1.67 -1.71
N ASN A 246 4.17 -2.84 -2.32
CA ASN A 246 3.18 -3.38 -3.23
C ASN A 246 3.44 -4.87 -3.48
N SER A 247 2.67 -5.48 -4.39
CA SER A 247 2.78 -6.89 -4.78
C SER A 247 4.18 -7.30 -5.27
N ALA A 248 4.83 -6.44 -6.05
CA ALA A 248 6.20 -6.67 -6.53
C ALA A 248 6.94 -5.35 -6.81
N THR A 249 8.27 -5.34 -6.66
CA THR A 249 9.12 -4.18 -7.01
C THR A 249 9.14 -3.91 -8.52
N CYS A 250 9.73 -2.78 -8.94
CA CYS A 250 9.90 -2.36 -10.35
C CYS A 250 8.58 -2.12 -11.10
N GLY A 251 7.66 -1.33 -10.54
CA GLY A 251 6.34 -1.03 -11.15
C GLY A 251 5.33 -2.17 -11.03
N GLY A 252 5.79 -3.37 -10.67
CA GLY A 252 5.00 -4.59 -10.72
C GLY A 252 4.96 -5.17 -12.14
N GLY A 253 4.50 -6.41 -12.25
CA GLY A 253 4.48 -7.13 -13.53
C GLY A 253 3.88 -8.52 -13.39
N GLY A 254 3.13 -8.95 -14.41
CA GLY A 254 2.42 -10.23 -14.43
C GLY A 254 1.24 -10.29 -13.46
N VAL A 255 1.53 -10.39 -12.15
CA VAL A 255 0.56 -10.66 -11.07
C VAL A 255 -0.11 -9.40 -10.53
N SER A 256 0.59 -8.27 -10.56
CA SER A 256 0.19 -7.00 -9.95
C SER A 256 -1.16 -6.41 -10.40
N PRO A 257 -1.55 -6.45 -11.69
CA PRO A 257 -2.81 -5.84 -12.13
C PRO A 257 -4.05 -6.72 -11.91
N THR A 258 -3.91 -7.86 -11.21
CA THR A 258 -4.96 -8.88 -11.07
C THR A 258 -5.79 -8.71 -9.80
N ILE A 259 -7.00 -9.27 -9.78
CA ILE A 259 -7.82 -9.35 -8.58
C ILE A 259 -7.18 -10.22 -7.50
N GLY A 260 -6.35 -11.21 -7.87
CA GLY A 260 -5.57 -11.96 -6.90
C GLY A 260 -4.62 -11.06 -6.09
N ALA A 261 -4.02 -10.05 -6.71
CA ALA A 261 -3.27 -9.02 -5.99
C ALA A 261 -4.19 -8.12 -5.13
N GLY A 262 -5.40 -7.80 -5.60
CA GLY A 262 -6.41 -7.10 -4.78
C GLY A 262 -6.83 -7.91 -3.54
N LEU A 263 -6.97 -9.22 -3.66
CA LEU A 263 -7.28 -10.11 -2.54
C LEU A 263 -6.11 -10.26 -1.57
N TRP A 264 -4.89 -10.42 -2.10
CA TRP A 264 -3.64 -10.39 -1.32
C TRP A 264 -3.56 -9.12 -0.46
N LEU A 265 -3.90 -7.96 -1.04
CA LEU A 265 -3.83 -6.67 -0.36
C LEU A 265 -4.67 -6.63 0.92
N ILE A 266 -5.84 -7.28 0.93
CA ILE A 266 -6.72 -7.36 2.10
C ILE A 266 -5.99 -8.02 3.27
N ASP A 267 -5.51 -9.24 3.04
CA ASP A 267 -4.85 -10.03 4.07
C ASP A 267 -3.52 -9.39 4.49
N TYR A 268 -2.73 -8.93 3.52
CA TYR A 268 -1.49 -8.21 3.77
C TYR A 268 -1.69 -6.99 4.68
N THR A 269 -2.76 -6.22 4.45
CA THR A 269 -3.11 -5.06 5.27
C THR A 269 -3.40 -5.49 6.72
N LEU A 270 -4.27 -6.47 6.92
CA LEU A 270 -4.69 -6.91 8.24
C LEU A 270 -3.54 -7.59 9.02
N GLN A 271 -2.70 -8.36 8.33
CA GLN A 271 -1.52 -8.98 8.92
C GLN A 271 -0.42 -7.98 9.27
N ALA A 272 -0.27 -6.89 8.51
CA ALA A 272 0.64 -5.82 8.88
C ALA A 272 0.14 -5.07 10.12
N LEU A 273 -1.17 -4.78 10.20
CA LEU A 273 -1.77 -4.18 11.40
C LEU A 273 -1.61 -5.10 12.63
N LYS A 274 -1.77 -6.42 12.47
CA LYS A 274 -1.59 -7.44 13.54
C LYS A 274 -0.23 -7.32 14.23
N ILE A 275 0.84 -7.11 13.46
CA ILE A 275 2.19 -7.00 14.02
C ILE A 275 2.53 -5.60 14.56
N GLY A 276 1.59 -4.65 14.48
CA GLY A 276 1.72 -3.29 15.02
C GLY A 276 2.16 -2.22 14.00
N VAL A 277 2.10 -2.50 12.70
CA VAL A 277 2.28 -1.45 11.69
C VAL A 277 1.15 -0.44 11.80
N SER A 278 1.49 0.85 11.87
CA SER A 278 0.49 1.92 12.06
C SER A 278 -0.06 2.47 10.74
N ARG A 279 0.70 2.40 9.65
CA ARG A 279 0.29 2.84 8.30
C ARG A 279 0.98 2.02 7.22
N ILE A 280 0.28 1.85 6.10
CA ILE A 280 0.74 1.12 4.92
C ILE A 280 0.52 2.01 3.71
N TYR A 281 1.57 2.25 2.94
CA TYR A 281 1.53 3.09 1.75
C TYR A 281 1.76 2.26 0.50
N PHE A 282 0.66 1.88 -0.16
CA PHE A 282 0.74 1.16 -1.44
C PHE A 282 1.20 2.10 -2.55
N HIS A 283 2.34 1.77 -3.16
CA HIS A 283 2.99 2.63 -4.12
C HIS A 283 2.13 2.84 -5.37
N GLN A 284 2.07 4.09 -5.85
CA GLN A 284 1.42 4.50 -7.10
C GLN A 284 2.52 5.10 -7.97
N GLY A 285 2.94 4.37 -9.01
CA GLY A 285 4.09 4.72 -9.85
C GLY A 285 3.71 5.56 -11.07
N THR A 286 4.49 5.47 -12.14
CA THR A 286 4.27 6.17 -13.41
C THR A 286 2.87 5.89 -13.97
N VAL A 287 2.12 6.95 -14.30
CA VAL A 287 0.77 6.82 -14.83
C VAL A 287 0.83 6.08 -16.17
N GLY A 288 0.14 4.93 -16.24
CA GLY A 288 0.12 4.08 -17.43
C GLY A 288 1.23 3.03 -17.51
N ASP A 289 2.24 3.08 -16.63
CA ASP A 289 3.40 2.17 -16.63
C ASP A 289 3.72 1.64 -15.21
N SER A 290 2.66 1.38 -14.46
CA SER A 290 2.72 0.89 -13.08
C SER A 290 1.58 -0.11 -12.83
N PRO A 291 1.76 -1.39 -13.20
CA PRO A 291 0.72 -2.43 -13.11
C PRO A 291 0.08 -2.63 -11.73
N TYR A 292 0.74 -2.25 -10.63
CA TYR A 292 0.14 -2.33 -9.31
C TYR A 292 -0.69 -1.11 -8.89
N SER A 293 -0.71 -0.05 -9.72
CA SER A 293 -1.45 1.16 -9.39
C SER A 293 -2.93 0.87 -9.26
N PHE A 294 -3.62 1.65 -8.45
CA PHE A 294 -5.03 1.47 -8.18
C PHE A 294 -5.90 2.10 -9.27
N TRP A 295 -5.44 3.20 -9.86
CA TRP A 295 -6.10 3.86 -10.99
C TRP A 295 -5.07 4.55 -11.88
N GLY A 296 -5.53 5.02 -13.04
CA GLY A 296 -4.77 5.79 -14.03
C GLY A 296 -5.71 6.44 -15.03
N ASN A 297 -5.17 7.00 -16.12
CA ASN A 297 -5.95 7.68 -17.15
C ASN A 297 -7.14 6.83 -17.63
N SER A 298 -8.35 7.27 -17.29
CA SER A 298 -9.62 6.61 -17.61
C SER A 298 -9.63 5.12 -17.26
N LYS A 299 -9.00 4.72 -16.15
CA LYS A 299 -8.93 3.34 -15.66
C LYS A 299 -8.98 3.25 -14.14
N VAL A 300 -9.73 2.27 -13.63
CA VAL A 300 -9.68 1.78 -12.24
C VAL A 300 -9.20 0.33 -12.30
N PHE A 301 -8.12 -0.02 -11.63
CA PHE A 301 -7.48 -1.33 -11.74
C PHE A 301 -7.97 -2.30 -10.66
N ALA A 302 -7.75 -3.60 -10.86
CA ALA A 302 -8.25 -4.64 -9.95
C ALA A 302 -7.78 -4.49 -8.48
N PRO A 303 -6.52 -4.07 -8.18
CA PRO A 303 -6.10 -3.85 -6.79
C PRO A 303 -6.90 -2.78 -6.04
N TYR A 304 -7.51 -1.82 -6.75
CA TYR A 304 -8.39 -0.80 -6.14
C TYR A 304 -9.58 -1.42 -5.40
N TYR A 305 -10.15 -2.51 -5.95
CA TYR A 305 -11.26 -3.21 -5.32
C TYR A 305 -10.84 -3.84 -3.99
N GLY A 306 -9.62 -4.38 -3.91
CA GLY A 306 -9.05 -4.92 -2.68
C GLY A 306 -8.90 -3.86 -1.58
N VAL A 307 -8.29 -2.72 -1.91
CA VAL A 307 -8.09 -1.63 -0.94
C VAL A 307 -9.41 -0.99 -0.51
N PHE A 308 -10.38 -0.86 -1.42
CA PHE A 308 -11.73 -0.40 -1.07
C PHE A 308 -12.42 -1.37 -0.09
N PHE A 309 -12.29 -2.67 -0.34
CA PHE A 309 -12.92 -3.71 0.47
C PHE A 309 -12.34 -3.77 1.89
N VAL A 310 -11.01 -3.78 2.04
CA VAL A 310 -10.40 -3.75 3.39
C VAL A 310 -10.64 -2.43 4.11
N SER A 311 -10.72 -1.30 3.39
CA SER A 311 -11.08 -0.01 3.97
C SER A 311 -12.51 -0.06 4.55
N SER A 312 -13.44 -0.65 3.80
CA SER A 312 -14.82 -0.90 4.27
C SER A 312 -14.85 -1.82 5.49
N ALA A 313 -13.98 -2.83 5.54
CA ALA A 313 -13.83 -3.71 6.68
C ALA A 313 -13.29 -3.00 7.93
N LEU A 314 -12.43 -2.00 7.77
CA LEU A 314 -11.86 -1.20 8.88
C LEU A 314 -12.78 -0.08 9.36
N LYS A 315 -13.80 0.31 8.59
CA LYS A 315 -14.68 1.44 8.89
C LYS A 315 -15.23 1.44 10.32
N ARG A 316 -14.92 2.45 11.14
CA ARG A 316 -15.34 2.57 12.56
C ARG A 316 -14.83 1.47 13.51
N ALA A 317 -14.07 0.49 13.03
CA ALA A 317 -13.44 -0.51 13.90
C ALA A 317 -12.34 0.15 14.74
N LYS A 318 -12.18 -0.32 15.97
CA LYS A 318 -11.11 0.11 16.90
C LYS A 318 -10.06 -0.96 17.11
N HIS A 319 -10.44 -2.22 16.91
CA HIS A 319 -9.55 -3.37 16.86
C HIS A 319 -10.23 -4.48 16.05
N PHE A 320 -9.47 -5.54 15.76
CA PHE A 320 -9.99 -6.76 15.18
C PHE A 320 -9.32 -7.96 15.85
N ASN A 321 -10.00 -9.10 15.84
CA ASN A 321 -9.46 -10.39 16.24
C ASN A 321 -9.30 -11.28 15.03
N ILE A 322 -8.26 -12.09 15.02
CA ILE A 322 -8.09 -13.17 14.03
C ILE A 322 -8.86 -14.37 14.56
N LEU A 323 -9.73 -14.94 13.71
CA LEU A 323 -10.49 -16.13 14.04
C LEU A 323 -9.69 -17.37 13.62
N ASN A 324 -9.68 -18.38 14.47
CA ASN A 324 -9.02 -19.65 14.16
C ASN A 324 -9.76 -20.38 13.04
N THR A 325 -9.02 -20.88 12.07
CA THR A 325 -9.54 -21.68 10.94
C THR A 325 -8.80 -23.01 10.90
N SER A 326 -9.49 -24.09 10.51
CA SER A 326 -8.85 -25.40 10.30
C SER A 326 -8.18 -25.51 8.92
N ASP A 327 -8.53 -24.64 7.98
CA ASP A 327 -7.96 -24.57 6.63
C ASP A 327 -6.94 -23.44 6.55
N ALA A 328 -5.68 -23.79 6.30
CA ALA A 328 -4.55 -22.87 6.20
C ALA A 328 -4.65 -21.86 5.04
N ASN A 329 -5.60 -22.03 4.11
CA ASN A 329 -5.87 -21.08 3.04
C ASN A 329 -6.88 -20.00 3.45
N ILE A 330 -7.42 -20.05 4.66
CA ILE A 330 -8.53 -19.20 5.07
C ILE A 330 -8.06 -18.25 6.17
N ALA A 331 -8.18 -16.96 5.88
CA ALA A 331 -8.03 -15.92 6.87
C ALA A 331 -9.40 -15.39 7.26
N ALA A 332 -9.66 -15.26 8.55
CA ALA A 332 -10.92 -14.72 9.06
C ALA A 332 -10.66 -13.68 10.16
N TYR A 333 -11.33 -12.53 10.05
CA TYR A 333 -11.10 -11.37 10.89
C TYR A 333 -12.42 -10.80 11.40
N ALA A 334 -12.57 -10.71 12.72
CA ALA A 334 -13.73 -10.09 13.35
C ALA A 334 -13.39 -8.68 13.82
N PHE A 335 -14.14 -7.67 13.36
CA PHE A 335 -13.88 -6.25 13.63
C PHE A 335 -14.84 -5.72 14.68
N TYR A 336 -14.32 -4.94 15.63
CA TYR A 336 -15.06 -4.48 16.79
C TYR A 336 -14.93 -2.99 17.03
N ARG A 337 -15.95 -2.40 17.68
CA ARG A 337 -15.87 -1.09 18.33
C ARG A 337 -16.24 -1.26 19.81
N GLY A 338 -15.25 -1.17 20.68
CA GLY A 338 -15.42 -1.66 22.05
C GLY A 338 -15.70 -3.16 22.02
N SER A 339 -16.69 -3.63 22.79
CA SER A 339 -17.14 -5.04 22.76
C SER A 339 -18.13 -5.36 21.63
N LYS A 340 -18.60 -4.35 20.87
CA LYS A 340 -19.58 -4.55 19.80
C LYS A 340 -18.91 -5.11 18.55
N LEU A 341 -19.29 -6.32 18.15
CA LEU A 341 -18.98 -6.89 16.85
C LEU A 341 -19.64 -6.04 15.75
N LEU A 342 -18.84 -5.58 14.80
CA LEU A 342 -19.33 -4.79 13.66
C LEU A 342 -19.50 -5.67 12.43
N ARG A 343 -18.50 -6.52 12.16
CA ARG A 343 -18.43 -7.32 10.94
C ARG A 343 -17.38 -8.41 11.03
N VAL A 344 -17.51 -9.43 10.18
CA VAL A 344 -16.50 -10.46 9.95
C VAL A 344 -16.08 -10.45 8.49
N LEU A 345 -14.77 -10.43 8.23
CA LEU A 345 -14.19 -10.62 6.90
C LEU A 345 -13.65 -12.05 6.80
N ILE A 346 -13.99 -12.76 5.72
CA ILE A 346 -13.41 -14.07 5.40
C ILE A 346 -12.74 -13.95 4.03
N TYR A 347 -11.46 -14.32 3.97
CA TYR A 347 -10.67 -14.38 2.76
C TYR A 347 -10.27 -15.82 2.47
N ASN A 348 -10.64 -16.32 1.29
CA ASN A 348 -10.21 -17.61 0.78
C ASN A 348 -9.02 -17.43 -0.17
N SER A 349 -7.82 -17.68 0.35
CA SER A 349 -6.55 -17.54 -0.37
C SER A 349 -6.26 -18.69 -1.33
N LYS A 350 -7.13 -19.69 -1.42
CA LYS A 350 -6.94 -20.82 -2.34
C LYS A 350 -6.88 -20.28 -3.77
N TYR A 351 -5.79 -20.57 -4.45
CA TYR A 351 -5.59 -20.13 -5.82
C TYR A 351 -6.58 -20.82 -6.78
N TYR A 352 -7.11 -20.06 -7.74
CA TYR A 352 -7.98 -20.59 -8.79
C TYR A 352 -7.79 -19.83 -10.10
N SER A 353 -7.72 -20.57 -11.21
CA SER A 353 -7.75 -20.04 -12.58
C SER A 353 -8.64 -20.91 -13.47
N SER A 354 -9.58 -20.28 -14.17
CA SER A 354 -10.47 -20.98 -15.12
C SER A 354 -9.75 -21.44 -16.40
N SER A 355 -8.54 -20.93 -16.67
CA SER A 355 -7.78 -21.20 -17.90
C SER A 355 -6.69 -22.26 -17.74
N LEU A 356 -6.49 -22.82 -16.54
CA LEU A 356 -5.57 -23.93 -16.32
C LEU A 356 -6.24 -25.26 -16.69
N SER A 357 -6.31 -25.54 -18.00
CA SER A 357 -6.36 -26.93 -18.47
C SER A 357 -4.95 -27.52 -18.39
N ASN A 358 -4.86 -28.79 -17.98
CA ASN A 358 -3.62 -29.55 -17.88
C ASN A 358 -2.81 -29.50 -19.19
N LYS A 359 -1.77 -28.67 -19.26
CA LYS A 359 -0.79 -28.68 -20.38
C LYS A 359 -0.01 -30.00 -20.52
N LYS A 360 -0.23 -31.01 -19.67
CA LYS A 360 0.46 -32.31 -19.72
C LYS A 360 -0.27 -33.42 -20.51
N THR A 361 -1.50 -33.23 -20.95
CA THR A 361 -2.20 -34.24 -21.76
C THR A 361 -3.23 -33.60 -22.70
N LEU A 362 -2.77 -33.05 -23.83
CA LEU A 362 -3.62 -32.83 -25.00
C LEU A 362 -3.06 -33.70 -26.13
N LYS A 363 -3.47 -34.97 -26.16
CA LYS A 363 -3.49 -35.73 -27.40
C LYS A 363 -4.45 -34.99 -28.35
N LYS A 364 -4.02 -34.74 -29.59
CA LYS A 364 -4.85 -34.15 -30.64
C LYS A 364 -6.10 -35.03 -30.82
N GLY A 365 -7.27 -34.43 -30.64
CA GLY A 365 -8.56 -35.04 -30.97
C GLY A 365 -9.59 -34.84 -29.86
N VAL A 366 -10.67 -34.13 -30.19
CA VAL A 366 -11.85 -33.83 -29.36
C VAL A 366 -11.66 -32.69 -28.35
N GLY A 367 -12.03 -31.48 -28.79
CA GLY A 367 -12.11 -30.28 -27.96
C GLY A 367 -13.33 -30.34 -27.03
N THR A 368 -13.09 -30.61 -25.76
CA THR A 368 -13.96 -30.13 -24.68
C THR A 368 -13.14 -29.17 -23.84
N LYS A 369 -13.58 -27.91 -23.73
CA LYS A 369 -13.00 -26.93 -22.80
C LYS A 369 -13.36 -27.40 -21.37
N SER A 370 -12.57 -28.30 -20.81
CA SER A 370 -12.68 -28.68 -19.40
C SER A 370 -12.31 -27.46 -18.55
N THR A 371 -13.33 -26.78 -18.01
CA THR A 371 -13.16 -25.78 -16.96
C THR A 371 -13.03 -26.53 -15.64
N ASN A 372 -11.91 -26.37 -14.94
CA ASN A 372 -11.82 -26.86 -13.57
C ASN A 372 -12.90 -26.14 -12.74
N PRO A 373 -13.82 -26.85 -12.06
CA PRO A 373 -14.81 -26.19 -11.23
C PRO A 373 -14.11 -25.40 -10.12
N ARG A 374 -14.56 -24.16 -9.90
CA ARG A 374 -14.03 -23.30 -8.84
C ARG A 374 -14.30 -23.97 -7.49
N PRO A 375 -13.29 -24.27 -6.66
CA PRO A 375 -13.52 -24.85 -5.34
C PRO A 375 -14.43 -23.95 -4.49
N ILE A 376 -15.42 -24.58 -3.87
CA ILE A 376 -16.40 -23.95 -3.00
C ILE A 376 -16.09 -24.37 -1.56
N ASN A 377 -16.02 -23.42 -0.64
CA ASN A 377 -15.88 -23.68 0.78
C ASN A 377 -17.06 -23.06 1.54
N TYR A 378 -17.60 -23.78 2.52
CA TYR A 378 -18.60 -23.27 3.45
C TYR A 378 -17.95 -22.97 4.80
N PHE A 379 -18.26 -21.81 5.37
CA PHE A 379 -17.75 -21.35 6.65
C PHE A 379 -18.90 -21.21 7.64
N ILE A 380 -18.68 -21.70 8.84
CA ILE A 380 -19.65 -21.67 9.94
C ILE A 380 -19.12 -20.70 10.98
N LEU A 381 -19.84 -19.60 11.20
CA LEU A 381 -19.58 -18.63 12.25
C LEU A 381 -20.52 -18.90 13.42
N ASN A 382 -19.95 -19.18 14.59
CA ASN A 382 -20.69 -19.42 15.82
C ASN A 382 -20.65 -18.18 16.74
N GLY A 383 -21.48 -18.17 17.78
CA GLY A 383 -21.48 -17.11 18.80
C GLY A 383 -22.23 -15.85 18.38
N LEU A 384 -23.17 -15.98 17.45
CA LEU A 384 -23.95 -14.89 16.87
C LEU A 384 -25.38 -14.82 17.44
N SER A 385 -25.63 -15.34 18.64
CA SER A 385 -26.97 -15.43 19.25
C SER A 385 -27.70 -14.09 19.46
N LYS A 386 -27.00 -12.96 19.27
CA LYS A 386 -27.55 -11.60 19.39
C LYS A 386 -28.02 -11.01 18.06
N PHE A 387 -27.90 -11.76 16.97
CA PHE A 387 -28.18 -11.29 15.61
C PHE A 387 -29.15 -12.24 14.92
N ASN A 388 -30.00 -11.70 14.04
CA ASN A 388 -30.95 -12.50 13.29
C ASN A 388 -30.45 -12.75 11.86
N TYR A 389 -29.70 -11.79 11.30
CA TYR A 389 -29.22 -11.85 9.93
C TYR A 389 -27.77 -11.36 9.80
N GLY A 390 -27.09 -11.88 8.78
CA GLY A 390 -25.84 -11.34 8.27
C GLY A 390 -25.99 -10.86 6.84
N ASP A 391 -25.65 -9.61 6.58
CA ASP A 391 -25.58 -9.03 5.25
C ASP A 391 -24.19 -9.24 4.67
N VAL A 392 -24.09 -10.09 3.66
CA VAL A 392 -22.82 -10.50 3.03
C VAL A 392 -22.53 -9.66 1.80
N LEU A 393 -21.44 -8.89 1.85
CA LEU A 393 -20.86 -8.19 0.71
C LEU A 393 -19.71 -8.99 0.13
N ARG A 394 -19.75 -9.31 -1.17
CA ARG A 394 -18.78 -10.19 -1.82
C ARG A 394 -17.82 -9.43 -2.74
N LEU A 395 -16.51 -9.64 -2.57
CA LEU A 395 -15.48 -9.28 -3.54
C LEU A 395 -15.10 -10.53 -4.34
N THR A 396 -15.41 -10.53 -5.64
CA THR A 396 -15.14 -11.69 -6.50
C THR A 396 -14.85 -11.30 -7.94
N ALA A 397 -14.32 -12.25 -8.70
CA ALA A 397 -14.20 -12.22 -10.14
C ALA A 397 -14.35 -13.66 -10.67
N ARG A 398 -14.25 -13.84 -11.99
CA ARG A 398 -14.27 -15.18 -12.59
C ARG A 398 -13.15 -16.06 -12.06
N ASP A 399 -11.94 -15.51 -11.92
CA ASP A 399 -10.75 -16.21 -11.42
C ASP A 399 -9.69 -15.23 -10.90
N ALA A 400 -8.61 -15.73 -10.30
CA ALA A 400 -7.59 -14.89 -9.65
C ALA A 400 -6.80 -13.98 -10.62
N HIS A 401 -6.67 -14.36 -11.90
CA HIS A 401 -5.88 -13.62 -12.89
C HIS A 401 -6.66 -12.49 -13.57
N ILE A 402 -7.95 -12.34 -13.27
CA ILE A 402 -8.77 -11.29 -13.86
C ILE A 402 -8.20 -9.92 -13.52
N GLN A 403 -7.86 -9.17 -14.56
CA GLN A 403 -7.56 -7.75 -14.50
C GLN A 403 -8.83 -6.95 -14.78
N GLN A 404 -8.89 -5.68 -14.40
CA GLN A 404 -9.98 -4.82 -14.85
C GLN A 404 -9.71 -4.41 -16.31
N ILE A 405 -10.33 -5.12 -17.25
CA ILE A 405 -10.35 -4.79 -18.67
C ILE A 405 -11.83 -4.76 -19.09
N ASN A 406 -12.35 -3.59 -19.42
CA ASN A 406 -13.75 -3.38 -19.86
C ASN A 406 -14.80 -3.90 -18.85
N GLU A 407 -15.88 -4.54 -19.31
CA GLU A 407 -17.02 -5.01 -18.51
C GLU A 407 -16.73 -6.30 -17.72
N THR A 408 -15.75 -7.09 -18.16
CA THR A 408 -15.32 -8.31 -17.48
C THR A 408 -14.21 -8.00 -16.47
N GLY A 409 -14.58 -7.69 -15.23
CA GLY A 409 -13.63 -7.34 -14.18
C GLY A 409 -14.09 -7.82 -12.80
N PRO A 410 -13.30 -7.58 -11.75
CA PRO A 410 -13.75 -7.80 -10.38
C PRO A 410 -15.02 -7.00 -10.06
N THR A 411 -15.77 -7.49 -9.07
CA THR A 411 -16.95 -6.81 -8.53
C THR A 411 -16.94 -6.83 -7.00
N ILE A 412 -17.53 -5.80 -6.41
CA ILE A 412 -17.94 -5.77 -5.00
C ILE A 412 -19.46 -5.73 -4.99
N GLY A 413 -20.13 -6.72 -4.39
CA GLY A 413 -21.59 -6.78 -4.36
C GLY A 413 -22.22 -6.64 -5.75
N LYS A 414 -21.66 -7.34 -6.75
CA LYS A 414 -22.00 -7.25 -8.19
C LYS A 414 -21.84 -5.88 -8.86
N SER A 415 -21.20 -4.91 -8.19
CA SER A 415 -20.93 -3.59 -8.74
C SER A 415 -19.46 -3.38 -9.08
N GLN A 416 -19.21 -2.38 -9.93
CA GLN A 416 -17.90 -1.93 -10.41
C GLN A 416 -17.79 -0.42 -10.29
N PHE A 417 -16.61 0.12 -10.58
CA PHE A 417 -16.38 1.55 -10.71
C PHE A 417 -16.28 1.94 -12.20
N PHE A 418 -16.84 3.09 -12.55
CA PHE A 418 -16.64 3.69 -13.87
C PHE A 418 -15.19 4.13 -14.03
N ALA A 419 -14.60 3.79 -15.17
CA ALA A 419 -13.19 4.04 -15.43
C ALA A 419 -12.89 5.55 -15.55
N SER A 420 -13.83 6.33 -16.10
CA SER A 420 -13.71 7.76 -16.39
C SER A 420 -13.71 8.65 -15.14
N ASN A 421 -14.54 8.33 -14.14
CA ASN A 421 -14.76 9.21 -13.00
C ASN A 421 -14.71 8.48 -11.65
N CYS A 422 -14.40 7.19 -11.62
CA CYS A 422 -14.38 6.37 -10.41
C CYS A 422 -15.71 6.30 -9.65
N SER A 423 -16.85 6.73 -10.20
CA SER A 423 -18.14 6.58 -9.51
C SER A 423 -18.60 5.13 -9.56
N LEU A 424 -19.47 4.74 -8.63
CA LEU A 424 -19.99 3.38 -8.57
C LEU A 424 -21.01 3.16 -9.70
N LYS A 425 -20.93 2.04 -10.42
CA LYS A 425 -21.84 1.73 -11.55
C LYS A 425 -23.27 1.43 -11.09
N ALA A 426 -23.42 0.83 -9.92
CA ALA A 426 -24.70 0.50 -9.30
C ALA A 426 -24.51 0.36 -7.77
N PRO A 427 -25.53 0.55 -6.93
CA PRO A 427 -25.43 0.24 -5.50
C PRO A 427 -24.92 -1.18 -5.24
N PHE A 428 -24.16 -1.36 -4.17
CA PHE A 428 -23.71 -2.70 -3.78
C PHE A 428 -24.90 -3.59 -3.40
N GLN A 429 -24.92 -4.80 -3.95
CA GLN A 429 -25.87 -5.83 -3.55
C GLN A 429 -25.30 -6.66 -2.40
N TYR A 430 -26.15 -6.94 -1.42
CA TYR A 430 -25.85 -7.78 -0.26
C TYR A 430 -26.65 -9.06 -0.34
N GLU A 431 -26.03 -10.18 0.03
CA GLU A 431 -26.72 -11.46 0.22
C GLU A 431 -27.13 -11.53 1.69
N ASN A 432 -28.43 -11.60 1.98
CA ASN A 432 -28.91 -11.74 3.34
C ASN A 432 -28.91 -13.22 3.74
N VAL A 433 -28.24 -13.55 4.85
CA VAL A 433 -28.09 -14.92 5.36
C VAL A 433 -28.65 -14.98 6.78
N GLU A 434 -29.58 -15.91 7.01
CA GLU A 434 -30.19 -16.13 8.32
C GLU A 434 -29.18 -16.68 9.33
N ILE A 435 -29.33 -16.24 10.58
CA ILE A 435 -28.59 -16.74 11.73
C ILE A 435 -29.53 -17.61 12.57
N SER A 436 -29.35 -18.92 12.47
CA SER A 436 -30.18 -19.89 13.20
C SER A 436 -29.38 -20.45 14.36
N ASN A 437 -29.96 -20.46 15.57
CA ASN A 437 -29.29 -20.92 16.80
C ASN A 437 -27.90 -20.29 17.03
N GLY A 438 -27.79 -18.98 16.75
CA GLY A 438 -26.54 -18.22 16.90
C GLY A 438 -25.42 -18.64 15.93
N THR A 439 -25.78 -19.27 14.82
CA THR A 439 -24.85 -19.79 13.81
C THR A 439 -25.18 -19.24 12.42
N LEU A 440 -24.17 -18.79 11.69
CA LEU A 440 -24.29 -18.35 10.29
C LEU A 440 -23.42 -19.25 9.39
N LYS A 441 -24.01 -19.78 8.31
CA LYS A 441 -23.27 -20.53 7.28
C LYS A 441 -23.15 -19.70 6.00
N VAL A 442 -21.93 -19.43 5.55
CA VAL A 442 -21.65 -18.64 4.34
C VAL A 442 -20.76 -19.40 3.35
N GLN A 443 -21.03 -19.24 2.07
CA GLN A 443 -20.18 -19.76 1.00
C GLN A 443 -19.11 -18.74 0.61
N VAL A 444 -17.84 -19.15 0.53
CA VAL A 444 -16.74 -18.34 -0.01
C VAL A 444 -15.87 -19.20 -0.93
N ASN A 445 -15.85 -18.84 -2.22
CA ASN A 445 -15.14 -19.61 -3.24
C ASN A 445 -13.63 -19.37 -3.19
N ALA A 446 -12.83 -20.25 -3.80
CA ALA A 446 -11.40 -20.01 -3.99
C ALA A 446 -11.13 -18.67 -4.69
N ALA A 447 -10.14 -17.88 -4.26
CA ALA A 447 -9.85 -16.54 -4.77
C ALA A 447 -11.03 -15.56 -4.60
N GLU A 448 -11.59 -15.52 -3.40
CA GLU A 448 -12.75 -14.66 -3.05
C GLU A 448 -12.63 -14.13 -1.63
N ALA A 449 -13.29 -13.01 -1.35
CA ALA A 449 -13.48 -12.52 0.01
C ALA A 449 -14.93 -12.08 0.23
N VAL A 450 -15.41 -12.23 1.46
CA VAL A 450 -16.71 -11.72 1.91
C VAL A 450 -16.55 -10.86 3.16
N LEU A 451 -17.43 -9.87 3.30
CA LEU A 451 -17.56 -9.01 4.47
C LEU A 451 -18.99 -9.09 4.96
N ILE A 452 -19.18 -9.58 6.17
CA ILE A 452 -20.49 -9.86 6.76
C ILE A 452 -20.75 -8.83 7.83
N SER A 453 -21.78 -8.01 7.66
CA SER A 453 -22.27 -7.10 8.71
C SER A 453 -23.51 -7.72 9.36
N PHE A 454 -23.70 -7.49 10.65
CA PHE A 454 -24.77 -8.14 11.41
C PHE A 454 -25.85 -7.15 11.82
N SER A 455 -27.11 -7.60 11.75
CA SER A 455 -28.30 -6.85 12.16
C SER A 455 -29.22 -7.63 13.08
#